data_AF-A0A7Y5UX67-F1
#
_entry.id   AF-A0A7Y5UX67-F1
#
_cell.length_a   1.000
_cell.length_b   1.000
_cell.length_c   1.000
_cell.angle_alpha   90.00
_cell.angle_beta   90.00
_cell.angle_gamma   90.00
#
_symmetry.space_group_name_H-M   'P 1'
#
loop_
_entity.id
_entity.type
_entity.pdbx_description
1 polymer ?
#
loop_
_entity_poly.entity_id
_entity_poly.type
_entity_poly.pdbx_seq_one_letter_code
_entity_poly.pdbx_strand_id
1 'polypeptide(L)'
;MSSTVSEAVRVMPATLRAFTTELVTRAGVAAEPAAWLAATLVANDQRGVLSHGTAQLRRYVGQYRRGHLNPAPSGSTAGGTSTRPRP
;
A
#
# COMPACT_ATOMS: atom_id res chain seq x y z
N MET A 1 -9.61 35.82 9.50
CA MET A 1 -9.41 34.35 9.40
C MET A 1 -8.91 34.06 7.99
N SER A 2 -7.60 33.91 7.80
CA SER A 2 -7.01 33.59 6.50
C SER A 2 -6.93 32.08 6.38
N SER A 3 -7.89 31.49 5.68
CA SER A 3 -7.89 30.06 5.37
C SER A 3 -6.84 29.81 4.30
N THR A 4 -5.71 29.23 4.68
CA THR A 4 -4.69 28.75 3.74
C THR A 4 -5.33 27.70 2.84
N VAL A 5 -5.49 28.02 1.56
CA VAL A 5 -5.90 27.06 0.55
C VAL A 5 -4.79 26.02 0.45
N SER A 6 -5.07 24.78 0.82
CA SER A 6 -4.15 23.67 0.57
C SER A 6 -4.04 23.47 -0.94
N GLU A 7 -2.86 23.76 -1.48
CA GLU A 7 -2.55 23.49 -2.89
C GLU A 7 -2.63 21.97 -3.14
N ALA A 8 -3.36 21.57 -4.18
CA ALA A 8 -3.57 20.17 -4.53
C ALA A 8 -3.35 19.96 -6.03
N VAL A 9 -2.58 18.93 -6.38
CA VAL A 9 -2.31 18.53 -7.76
C VAL A 9 -3.15 17.31 -8.12
N ARG A 10 -3.79 17.34 -9.28
CA ARG A 10 -4.53 16.19 -9.81
C ARG A 10 -3.57 15.25 -10.52
N VAL A 11 -3.51 14.01 -10.05
CA VAL A 11 -2.71 12.95 -10.65
C VAL A 11 -3.65 11.85 -11.14
N MET A 12 -3.38 11.32 -12.34
CA MET A 12 -4.15 10.19 -12.87
C MET A 12 -3.90 8.93 -12.04
N PRO A 13 -4.93 8.14 -11.68
CA PRO A 13 -4.77 6.94 -10.85
C PRO A 13 -3.75 5.94 -11.42
N ALA A 14 -3.74 5.76 -12.75
CA ALA A 14 -2.80 4.87 -13.41
C ALA A 14 -1.34 5.34 -13.23
N THR A 15 -1.10 6.65 -13.39
CA THR A 15 0.23 7.26 -13.18
C THR A 15 0.68 7.11 -11.73
N LEU A 16 -0.21 7.41 -10.77
CA LEU A 16 0.09 7.29 -9.35
C LEU A 16 0.38 5.84 -8.95
N ARG A 17 -0.35 4.87 -9.53
CA ARG A 17 -0.13 3.44 -9.29
C ARG A 17 1.21 2.98 -9.85
N ALA A 18 1.57 3.39 -11.08
CA ALA A 18 2.86 3.05 -11.69
C ALA A 18 4.03 3.58 -10.84
N PHE A 19 3.97 4.86 -10.46
CA PHE A 19 4.95 5.50 -9.59
C PHE A 19 5.07 4.80 -8.23
N THR A 20 3.95 4.50 -7.60
CA THR A 20 3.92 3.82 -6.29
C THR A 20 4.53 2.41 -6.38
N THR A 21 4.21 1.66 -7.44
CA THR A 21 4.78 0.34 -7.69
C THR A 21 6.30 0.43 -7.80
N GLU A 22 6.79 1.35 -8.62
CA GLU A 22 8.23 1.53 -8.87
C GLU A 22 9.01 1.88 -7.59
N LEU A 23 8.47 2.77 -6.75
CA LEU A 23 9.07 3.12 -5.47
C LEU A 23 9.14 1.93 -4.51
N VAL A 24 8.07 1.14 -4.42
CA VAL A 24 8.01 -0.03 -3.54
C VAL A 24 8.94 -1.13 -4.03
N THR A 25 9.01 -1.37 -5.34
CA THR A 25 9.99 -2.30 -5.93
C THR A 25 11.43 -1.87 -5.66
N ARG A 26 11.75 -0.58 -5.82
CA ARG A 26 13.09 -0.06 -5.46
C ARG A 26 13.41 -0.14 -3.96
N ALA A 27 12.39 -0.24 -3.11
CA ALA A 27 12.58 -0.50 -1.68
C ALA A 27 12.88 -1.98 -1.36
N GLY A 28 12.96 -2.84 -2.37
CA GLY A 28 13.34 -4.26 -2.26
C GLY A 28 12.16 -5.23 -2.33
N VAL A 29 10.93 -4.75 -2.49
CA VAL A 29 9.72 -5.59 -2.54
C VAL A 29 9.61 -6.27 -3.90
N ALA A 30 9.19 -7.55 -3.90
CA ALA A 30 8.92 -8.28 -5.13
C ALA A 30 7.84 -7.59 -5.98
N ALA A 31 7.93 -7.75 -7.31
CA ALA A 31 7.10 -6.99 -8.26
C ALA A 31 5.58 -7.19 -8.06
N GLU A 32 5.16 -8.42 -7.77
CA GLU A 32 3.74 -8.74 -7.59
C GLU A 32 3.18 -8.13 -6.28
N PRO A 33 3.79 -8.32 -5.09
CA PRO A 33 3.37 -7.64 -3.87
C PRO A 33 3.45 -6.10 -3.96
N ALA A 34 4.45 -5.57 -4.69
CA ALA A 34 4.57 -4.14 -4.92
C ALA A 34 3.37 -3.59 -5.73
N ALA A 35 2.96 -4.30 -6.77
CA ALA A 35 1.81 -3.93 -7.60
C ALA A 35 0.48 -3.99 -6.81
N TRP A 36 0.34 -4.98 -5.91
CA TRP A 36 -0.80 -5.09 -5.00
C TRP A 36 -0.86 -3.92 -4.02
N LEU A 37 0.24 -3.63 -3.32
CA LEU A 37 0.31 -2.51 -2.38
C LEU A 37 -0.03 -1.19 -3.08
N ALA A 38 0.54 -0.95 -4.25
CA ALA A 38 0.25 0.25 -5.04
C ALA A 38 -1.23 0.35 -5.42
N ALA A 39 -1.85 -0.76 -5.87
CA ALA A 39 -3.27 -0.79 -6.19
C ALA A 39 -4.15 -0.47 -4.97
N THR A 40 -3.84 -1.04 -3.79
CA THR A 40 -4.58 -0.79 -2.55
C THR A 40 -4.49 0.67 -2.12
N LEU A 41 -3.28 1.26 -2.11
CA LEU A 41 -3.09 2.65 -1.69
C LEU A 41 -3.81 3.64 -2.64
N VAL A 42 -3.72 3.40 -3.95
CA VAL A 42 -4.40 4.27 -4.94
C VAL A 42 -5.92 4.10 -4.87
N ALA A 43 -6.43 2.89 -4.64
CA ALA A 43 -7.87 2.68 -4.45
C ALA A 43 -8.40 3.44 -3.22
N ASN A 44 -7.60 3.54 -2.15
CA ASN A 44 -7.96 4.34 -0.98
C ASN A 44 -8.01 5.84 -1.31
N ASP A 45 -7.05 6.35 -2.09
CA ASP A 45 -7.07 7.75 -2.55
C ASP A 45 -8.29 8.06 -3.43
N GLN A 46 -8.65 7.15 -4.34
CA GLN A 46 -9.84 7.30 -5.19
C GLN A 46 -11.15 7.34 -4.38
N ARG A 47 -11.17 6.74 -3.19
CA ARG A 47 -12.31 6.76 -2.26
C ARG A 47 -12.26 7.92 -1.27
N GLY A 48 -11.25 8.79 -1.36
CA GLY A 48 -11.05 9.91 -0.43
C GLY A 48 -10.48 9.51 0.93
N VAL A 49 -10.01 8.27 1.11
CA VAL A 49 -9.41 7.77 2.36
C VAL A 49 -7.90 8.03 2.35
N LEU A 50 -7.53 9.32 2.33
CA LEU A 50 -6.14 9.75 2.14
C LEU A 50 -5.20 9.25 3.26
N SER A 51 -5.72 9.12 4.49
CA SER A 51 -4.94 8.63 5.64
C SER A 51 -4.41 7.20 5.47
N HIS A 52 -5.05 6.40 4.61
CA HIS A 52 -4.67 5.01 4.31
C HIS A 52 -4.29 4.82 2.84
N GLY A 53 -4.18 5.90 2.07
CA GLY A 53 -3.75 5.88 0.68
C GLY A 53 -2.27 6.19 0.51
N THR A 54 -1.91 6.84 -0.59
CA THR A 54 -0.50 7.05 -0.95
C THR A 54 0.27 7.96 0.01
N ALA A 55 -0.42 8.69 0.91
CA ALA A 55 0.22 9.41 2.01
C ALA A 55 1.05 8.49 2.94
N GLN A 56 0.71 7.20 3.03
CA GLN A 56 1.47 6.22 3.82
C GLN A 56 2.73 5.71 3.11
N LEU A 57 2.96 6.06 1.84
CA LEU A 57 4.04 5.47 1.02
C LEU A 57 5.43 5.69 1.63
N ARG A 58 5.69 6.89 2.15
CA ARG A 58 6.95 7.21 2.82
C ARG A 58 7.22 6.31 4.03
N ARG A 59 6.17 5.97 4.79
CA ARG A 59 6.25 5.04 5.91
C ARG A 59 6.58 3.64 5.39
N TYR A 60 5.81 3.10 4.44
CA TYR A 60 6.04 1.75 3.90
C TYR A 60 7.44 1.57 3.32
N VAL A 61 7.88 2.48 2.45
CA VAL A 61 9.24 2.47 1.88
C VAL A 61 10.29 2.49 2.99
N GLY A 62 10.08 3.34 4.02
CA GLY A 62 10.97 3.40 5.18
C GLY A 62 11.03 2.08 5.97
N GLN A 63 9.91 1.37 6.12
CA GLN A 63 9.87 0.10 6.83
C GLN A 63 10.52 -1.04 6.03
N TYR A 64 10.29 -1.09 4.71
CA TYR A 64 10.96 -2.06 3.83
C TYR A 64 12.48 -1.86 3.81
N ARG A 65 12.95 -0.61 3.68
CA ARG A 65 14.39 -0.30 3.69
C ARG A 65 15.09 -0.63 5.02
N ARG A 66 14.34 -0.65 6.13
CA ARG A 66 14.85 -1.04 7.45
C ARG A 66 14.74 -2.54 7.72
N GLY A 67 14.14 -3.32 6.81
CA GLY A 67 13.91 -4.75 7.01
C GLY A 67 12.82 -5.09 8.03
N HIS A 68 11.98 -4.11 8.42
CA HIS A 68 10.89 -4.33 9.38
C HIS A 68 9.66 -5.00 8.74
N LEU A 69 9.57 -5.00 7.41
CA LEU A 69 8.54 -5.68 6.65
C LEU A 69 9.19 -6.71 5.72
N ASN A 70 8.57 -7.87 5.59
CA ASN A 70 9.01 -8.89 4.64
C ASN A 70 8.74 -8.39 3.20
N PRO A 71 9.77 -8.19 2.37
CA PRO A 71 9.61 -7.74 0.98
C PRO A 71 9.09 -8.83 0.03
N ALA A 72 9.17 -10.10 0.43
CA ALA A 72 8.74 -11.25 -0.36
C ALA A 72 7.99 -12.26 0.54
N PRO A 73 6.75 -11.95 0.92
CA PRO A 73 5.95 -12.85 1.74
C PRO A 73 5.59 -14.11 0.95
N SER A 74 6.17 -15.24 1.35
CA SER A 74 5.68 -16.57 1.01
C SER A 74 4.57 -16.93 2.00
N GLY A 75 3.31 -16.74 1.59
CA GLY A 75 2.16 -17.07 2.42
C GLY A 75 2.13 -18.56 2.72
N SER A 76 2.56 -18.97 3.91
CA SER A 76 2.27 -20.31 4.43
C SER A 76 0.99 -20.24 5.26
N THR A 77 -0.02 -20.99 4.84
CA THR A 77 -1.25 -21.13 5.62
C THR A 77 -0.94 -21.97 6.85
N ALA A 78 -0.90 -21.37 8.04
CA ALA A 78 -0.89 -22.13 9.27
C ALA A 78 -2.22 -22.90 9.36
N GLY A 79 -2.18 -24.23 9.33
CA GLY A 79 -3.36 -25.08 9.33
C GLY A 79 -4.27 -24.79 10.53
N GLY A 80 -5.42 -24.18 10.29
CA GLY A 80 -6.46 -23.92 11.28
C GLY A 80 -7.49 -25.05 11.31
N THR A 81 -7.79 -25.54 12.50
CA THR A 81 -8.72 -26.66 12.78
C THR A 81 -10.12 -26.45 12.20
N SER A 82 -10.68 -27.50 11.61
CA SER A 82 -12.04 -27.58 11.07
C SER A 82 -13.08 -27.01 12.04
N THR A 83 -13.73 -25.90 11.67
CA THR A 83 -14.91 -25.40 12.37
C THR A 83 -16.08 -26.35 12.09
N ARG A 84 -16.21 -27.41 12.89
CA ARG A 84 -17.40 -28.27 12.88
C ARG A 84 -18.61 -27.44 13.34
N PRO A 85 -19.70 -27.35 12.57
CA PRO A 85 -20.88 -26.63 13.01
C PRO A 85 -21.50 -27.32 14.23
N ARG A 86 -21.93 -26.53 15.22
CA ARG A 86 -22.72 -27.02 16.37
C ARG A 86 -24.14 -27.36 15.90
N PRO A 87 -24.77 -28.39 16.51
CA PRO A 87 -26.07 -28.90 16.10
C PRO A 87 -27.20 -27.89 16.26
#